data_AF-A0A9X7ATY5-F1
#
_entry.id   AF-A0A9X7ATY5-F1
#
_cell.length_a   1.000
_cell.length_b   1.000
_cell.length_c   1.000
_cell.angle_alpha   90.00
_cell.angle_beta   90.00
_cell.angle_gamma   90.00
#
_symmetry.space_group_name_H-M   'P 1'
#
loop_
_entity.id
_entity.type
_entity.pdbx_description
1 polymer ?
#
loop_
_entity_poly.entity_id
_entity_poly.type
_entity_poly.pdbx_seq_one_letter_code
_entity_poly.pdbx_strand_id
1 'polypeptide(L)'
;EFHFLRRVKHVKEVCMEEVEMKIMLQKVWNEIRERRKLMEEYEVDHIDEYKKLNTDKQKPYILLAIDEVAMLQDEKECMTIIEKISAVGRALGVFLMLSMQRPDAKVLDGKLKLNMTVRMGFRCADSINSNIMGTPGAEDLEQSGQMMLKLHGLKKVQAPYLELNKAKQMIEPYRVPKDTVELPSPEQEKLPLFGVLNHEE
;
A
#
# COMPACT_ATOMS: atom_id res chain seq x y z
N GLU A 1 10.55 8.39 -0.24
CA GLU A 1 9.77 9.41 -0.98
C GLU A 1 8.50 10.00 -0.31
N PHE A 2 7.75 9.29 0.55
CA PHE A 2 6.41 9.77 0.97
C PHE A 2 6.35 10.81 2.11
N HIS A 3 7.48 11.25 2.68
CA HIS A 3 7.49 12.10 3.88
C HIS A 3 6.68 13.40 3.74
N PHE A 4 6.70 14.04 2.55
CA PHE A 4 6.01 15.30 2.32
C PHE A 4 4.48 15.21 2.43
N LEU A 5 3.92 13.98 2.29
CA LEU A 5 2.50 13.66 2.43
C LEU A 5 2.04 13.52 3.89
N ARG A 6 2.96 13.55 4.87
CA ARG A 6 2.59 13.51 6.30
C ARG A 6 1.63 14.65 6.63
N ARG A 7 0.61 14.35 7.43
CA ARG A 7 -0.45 15.30 7.82
C ARG A 7 -1.34 15.79 6.67
N VAL A 8 -1.34 15.12 5.52
CA VAL A 8 -2.41 15.33 4.54
C VAL A 8 -3.65 14.59 5.03
N LYS A 9 -4.83 15.22 4.99
CA LYS A 9 -6.09 14.72 5.58
C LYS A 9 -6.47 13.28 5.16
N HIS A 10 -6.06 12.86 3.97
CA HIS A 10 -6.34 11.53 3.42
C HIS A 10 -5.28 10.49 3.79
N VAL A 11 -4.11 10.91 4.26
CA VAL A 11 -2.98 10.02 4.56
C VAL A 11 -3.07 9.62 6.02
N LYS A 12 -3.39 8.35 6.24
CA LYS A 12 -3.56 7.80 7.58
C LYS A 12 -2.23 7.66 8.32
N GLU A 13 -1.21 7.16 7.65
CA GLU A 13 0.10 6.86 8.23
C GLU A 13 1.19 6.90 7.14
N VAL A 14 2.40 7.33 7.50
CA VAL A 14 3.60 7.26 6.64
C VAL A 14 4.73 6.63 7.45
N CYS A 15 4.97 5.35 7.18
CA CYS A 15 6.01 4.56 7.83
C CYS A 15 7.34 4.71 7.08
N MET A 16 8.43 4.68 7.84
CA MET A 16 9.80 4.74 7.31
C MET A 16 10.61 3.51 7.72
N GLU A 17 10.28 2.90 8.86
CA GLU A 17 11.00 1.75 9.42
C GLU A 17 10.25 0.43 9.17
N GLU A 18 10.98 -0.68 9.07
CA GLU A 18 10.43 -2.02 8.83
C GLU A 18 9.39 -2.43 9.88
N VAL A 19 9.66 -2.13 11.15
CA VAL A 19 8.74 -2.44 12.26
C VAL A 19 7.41 -1.69 12.09
N GLU A 20 7.45 -0.42 11.69
CA GLU A 20 6.25 0.38 11.42
C GLU A 20 5.49 -0.18 10.22
N MET A 21 6.20 -0.58 9.15
CA MET A 21 5.59 -1.19 7.96
C MET A 21 4.86 -2.49 8.30
N LYS A 22 5.46 -3.36 9.12
CA LYS A 22 4.83 -4.59 9.59
C LYS A 22 3.52 -4.32 10.33
N ILE A 23 3.53 -3.35 11.25
CA ILE A 23 2.33 -2.94 11.99
C ILE A 23 1.27 -2.39 11.04
N MET A 24 1.66 -1.55 10.08
CA MET A 24 0.75 -1.00 9.07
C MET A 24 0.09 -2.10 8.23
N LEU A 25 0.88 -3.05 7.73
CA LEU A 25 0.37 -4.19 6.94
C LEU A 25 -0.64 -5.01 7.73
N GLN A 26 -0.38 -5.26 9.02
CA GLN A 26 -1.32 -5.96 9.89
C GLN A 26 -2.62 -5.17 10.10
N LYS A 27 -2.55 -3.85 10.30
CA LYS A 27 -3.75 -2.98 10.39
C LYS A 27 -4.58 -3.05 9.11
N VAL A 28 -3.95 -2.94 7.94
CA VAL A 28 -4.63 -3.03 6.64
C VAL A 28 -5.26 -4.41 6.44
N TRP A 29 -4.57 -5.48 6.82
CA TRP A 29 -5.09 -6.83 6.74
C TRP A 29 -6.31 -7.04 7.65
N ASN A 30 -6.29 -6.49 8.87
CA ASN A 30 -7.45 -6.54 9.77
C ASN A 30 -8.65 -5.78 9.19
N GLU A 31 -8.44 -4.59 8.61
CA GLU A 31 -9.52 -3.84 7.94
C GLU A 31 -10.10 -4.63 6.75
N ILE A 32 -9.28 -5.34 5.99
CA ILE A 32 -9.75 -6.27 4.93
C ILE A 32 -10.67 -7.36 5.50
N ARG A 33 -10.30 -7.93 6.65
CA ARG A 33 -11.13 -8.97 7.31
C ARG A 33 -12.44 -8.41 7.84
N GLU A 34 -12.43 -7.19 8.38
CA GLU A 34 -13.65 -6.51 8.81
C GLU A 34 -14.59 -6.22 7.65
N ARG A 35 -14.06 -5.68 6.55
CA ARG A 35 -14.86 -5.43 5.34
C ARG A 35 -15.44 -6.71 4.77
N ARG A 36 -14.71 -7.83 4.83
CA ARG A 36 -15.23 -9.13 4.38
C ARG A 36 -16.44 -9.55 5.21
N LYS A 37 -16.37 -9.44 6.54
CA LYS A 37 -17.51 -9.74 7.42
C LYS A 37 -18.72 -8.87 7.10
N LEU A 38 -18.50 -7.58 6.84
CA LEU A 38 -19.58 -6.66 6.42
C LEU A 38 -20.18 -7.09 5.08
N MET A 39 -19.36 -7.54 4.14
CA MET A 39 -19.86 -8.02 2.84
C MET A 39 -20.69 -9.30 2.98
N GLU A 40 -20.28 -10.21 3.86
CA GLU A 40 -21.05 -11.41 4.21
C GLU A 40 -22.36 -11.07 4.92
N GLU A 41 -22.33 -10.19 5.92
CA GLU A 41 -23.52 -9.78 6.69
C GLU A 41 -24.59 -9.10 5.84
N TYR A 42 -24.18 -8.32 4.84
CA TYR A 42 -25.08 -7.58 3.96
C TYR A 42 -25.30 -8.29 2.61
N GLU A 43 -24.76 -9.50 2.42
CA GLU A 43 -24.88 -10.31 1.21
C GLU A 43 -24.49 -9.58 -0.08
N VAL A 44 -23.34 -8.90 -0.08
CA VAL A 44 -22.82 -8.13 -1.25
C VAL A 44 -21.41 -8.54 -1.66
N ASP A 45 -21.13 -8.47 -2.96
CA ASP A 45 -19.83 -8.89 -3.54
C ASP A 45 -18.81 -7.76 -3.70
N HIS A 46 -19.24 -6.50 -3.58
CA HIS A 46 -18.34 -5.35 -3.67
C HIS A 46 -18.60 -4.28 -2.59
N ILE A 47 -17.54 -3.62 -2.13
CA ILE A 47 -17.63 -2.53 -1.15
C ILE A 47 -18.53 -1.37 -1.61
N ASP A 48 -18.70 -1.20 -2.92
CA ASP A 48 -19.55 -0.14 -3.48
C ASP A 48 -21.03 -0.46 -3.40
N GLU A 49 -21.39 -1.73 -3.40
CA GLU A 49 -22.76 -2.17 -3.11
C GLU A 49 -23.07 -1.93 -1.63
N TYR A 50 -22.13 -2.28 -0.73
CA TYR A 50 -22.25 -1.94 0.68
C TYR A 50 -22.46 -0.44 0.94
N LYS A 51 -21.68 0.44 0.27
CA LYS A 51 -21.82 1.90 0.40
C LYS A 51 -23.19 2.42 -0.02
N LYS A 52 -23.83 1.79 -1.02
CA LYS A 52 -25.18 2.16 -1.47
C LYS A 52 -26.25 1.79 -0.44
N LEU A 53 -26.05 0.68 0.28
CA LEU A 53 -26.96 0.23 1.32
C LEU A 53 -26.80 1.01 2.64
N ASN A 54 -25.57 1.42 2.96
CA ASN A 54 -25.22 2.09 4.22
C ASN A 54 -24.57 3.45 3.98
N THR A 55 -25.37 4.44 3.59
CA THR A 55 -24.88 5.78 3.23
C THR A 55 -24.18 6.51 4.38
N ASP A 56 -24.55 6.22 5.62
CA ASP A 56 -24.04 6.91 6.81
C ASP A 56 -22.77 6.27 7.39
N LYS A 57 -22.43 5.04 6.96
CA LYS A 57 -21.29 4.26 7.47
C LYS A 57 -20.37 3.79 6.34
N GLN A 58 -20.07 4.70 5.41
CA GLN A 58 -19.24 4.35 4.25
C GLN A 58 -17.80 4.03 4.66
N LYS A 59 -17.31 2.89 4.18
CA LYS A 59 -15.89 2.53 4.25
C LYS A 59 -15.17 3.13 3.04
N PRO A 60 -14.20 4.05 3.21
CA PRO A 60 -13.49 4.67 2.09
C PRO A 60 -12.58 3.66 1.38
N TYR A 61 -12.19 3.95 0.14
CA TYR A 61 -11.13 3.18 -0.49
C TYR A 61 -9.80 3.42 0.22
N ILE A 62 -8.97 2.39 0.29
CA ILE A 62 -7.63 2.45 0.87
C ILE A 62 -6.63 2.21 -0.26
N LEU A 63 -5.65 3.11 -0.39
CA LEU A 63 -4.47 2.90 -1.22
C LEU A 63 -3.29 2.61 -0.29
N LEU A 64 -2.79 1.37 -0.34
CA LEU A 64 -1.52 0.99 0.28
C LEU A 64 -0.41 1.15 -0.76
N ALA A 65 0.46 2.15 -0.55
CA ALA A 65 1.59 2.42 -1.41
C ALA A 65 2.89 2.06 -0.69
N ILE A 66 3.68 1.15 -1.27
CA ILE A 66 4.99 0.73 -0.75
C ILE A 66 6.04 1.19 -1.74
N ASP A 67 6.91 2.08 -1.27
CA ASP A 67 8.07 2.52 -2.04
C ASP A 67 9.21 1.54 -1.77
N GLU A 68 9.78 0.98 -2.84
CA GLU A 68 10.82 -0.04 -2.79
C GLU A 68 10.43 -1.30 -2.00
N VAL A 69 9.50 -2.09 -2.56
CA VAL A 69 9.04 -3.34 -1.93
C VAL A 69 10.17 -4.38 -1.75
N ALA A 70 11.29 -4.26 -2.46
CA ALA A 70 12.42 -5.19 -2.31
C ALA A 70 13.04 -5.15 -0.90
N MET A 71 12.86 -4.06 -0.15
CA MET A 71 13.32 -4.00 1.25
C MET A 71 12.61 -5.01 2.16
N LEU A 72 11.43 -5.48 1.77
CA LEU A 72 10.65 -6.47 2.52
C LEU A 72 10.92 -7.91 2.06
N GLN A 73 11.87 -8.14 1.14
CA GLN A 73 12.11 -9.45 0.55
C GLN A 73 12.41 -10.53 1.60
N ASP A 74 13.21 -10.19 2.62
CA ASP A 74 13.60 -11.12 3.67
C ASP A 74 12.53 -11.22 4.78
N GLU A 75 11.58 -10.27 4.81
CA GLU A 75 10.44 -10.22 5.72
C GLU A 75 9.26 -11.05 5.20
N LYS A 76 9.37 -12.38 5.32
CA LYS A 76 8.39 -13.35 4.80
C LYS A 76 6.96 -13.10 5.26
N GLU A 77 6.76 -12.64 6.49
CA GLU A 77 5.43 -12.33 7.04
C GLU A 77 4.80 -11.15 6.29
N CYS A 78 5.57 -10.07 6.08
CA CYS A 78 5.14 -8.91 5.34
C CYS A 78 4.79 -9.27 3.88
N MET A 79 5.66 -10.03 3.21
CA MET A 79 5.41 -10.49 1.83
C MET A 79 4.16 -11.36 1.73
N THR A 80 3.92 -12.23 2.71
CA THR A 80 2.70 -13.05 2.78
C THR A 80 1.44 -12.20 2.90
N ILE A 81 1.48 -11.13 3.70
CA ILE A 81 0.36 -10.19 3.84
C ILE A 81 0.14 -9.44 2.52
N ILE A 82 1.21 -8.95 1.88
CA ILE A 82 1.14 -8.25 0.59
C ILE A 82 0.51 -9.15 -0.49
N GLU A 83 0.92 -10.41 -0.58
CA GLU A 83 0.33 -11.40 -1.50
C GLU A 83 -1.17 -11.54 -1.25
N LYS A 84 -1.59 -11.71 0.00
CA LYS A 84 -3.02 -11.83 0.37
C LYS A 84 -3.80 -10.56 0.03
N ILE A 85 -3.28 -9.38 0.33
CA ILE A 85 -3.90 -8.10 -0.01
C ILE A 85 -4.09 -8.00 -1.53
N SER A 86 -3.06 -8.36 -2.31
CA SER A 86 -3.12 -8.30 -3.78
C SER A 86 -4.24 -9.18 -4.36
N ALA A 87 -4.52 -10.33 -3.74
CA ALA A 87 -5.50 -11.28 -4.22
C ALA A 87 -6.95 -10.86 -3.94
N VAL A 88 -7.24 -10.27 -2.77
CA VAL A 88 -8.62 -10.05 -2.30
C VAL A 88 -8.99 -8.58 -2.14
N GLY A 89 -8.01 -7.67 -2.12
CA GLY A 89 -8.21 -6.27 -1.75
C GLY A 89 -9.16 -5.52 -2.67
N ARG A 90 -9.16 -5.81 -3.99
CA ARG A 90 -9.94 -5.05 -4.99
C ARG A 90 -11.43 -4.99 -4.65
N ALA A 91 -12.07 -6.13 -4.41
CA ALA A 91 -13.51 -6.18 -4.11
C ALA A 91 -13.86 -5.49 -2.79
N LEU A 92 -12.90 -5.49 -1.86
CA LEU A 92 -12.98 -4.87 -0.53
C LEU A 92 -12.57 -3.38 -0.55
N GLY A 93 -12.23 -2.82 -1.72
CA GLY A 93 -11.83 -1.43 -1.85
C GLY A 93 -10.45 -1.11 -1.29
N VAL A 94 -9.55 -2.09 -1.22
CA VAL A 94 -8.15 -1.90 -0.84
C VAL A 94 -7.27 -2.15 -2.05
N PHE A 95 -6.57 -1.11 -2.48
CA PHE A 95 -5.70 -1.11 -3.65
C PHE A 95 -4.23 -1.10 -3.21
N LEU A 96 -3.43 -1.91 -3.89
CA LEU A 96 -2.00 -2.05 -3.63
C LEU A 96 -1.21 -1.39 -4.76
N MET A 97 -0.24 -0.56 -4.39
CA MET A 97 0.72 0.03 -5.31
C MET A 97 2.12 -0.26 -4.78
N LEU A 98 2.94 -0.91 -5.60
CA LEU A 98 4.31 -1.30 -5.26
C LEU A 98 5.26 -0.64 -6.24
N SER A 99 6.34 -0.04 -5.75
CA SER A 99 7.48 0.39 -6.56
C SER A 99 8.70 -0.49 -6.26
N MET A 100 9.63 -0.56 -7.21
CA MET A 100 10.96 -1.13 -7.05
C MET A 100 11.91 -0.43 -8.00
N GLN A 101 13.13 -0.11 -7.55
CA GLN A 101 14.16 0.46 -8.41
C GLN A 101 14.85 -0.62 -9.23
N ARG A 102 15.04 -1.79 -8.64
CA ARG A 102 15.62 -2.96 -9.31
C ARG A 102 14.61 -4.11 -9.29
N PRO A 103 14.05 -4.48 -10.46
CA PRO A 103 13.16 -5.63 -10.54
C PRO A 103 13.85 -6.93 -10.16
N ASP A 104 13.45 -7.53 -9.04
CA ASP A 104 13.91 -8.86 -8.63
C ASP A 104 12.76 -9.88 -8.77
N ALA A 105 13.02 -10.97 -9.48
CA ALA A 105 12.05 -12.05 -9.67
C ALA A 105 11.68 -12.77 -8.36
N LYS A 106 12.53 -12.68 -7.32
CA LYS A 106 12.23 -13.20 -5.98
C LYS A 106 11.21 -12.35 -5.25
N VAL A 107 11.21 -11.04 -5.51
CA VAL A 107 10.27 -10.09 -4.90
C VAL A 107 8.94 -10.10 -5.65
N LEU A 108 8.99 -10.05 -6.99
CA LEU A 108 7.84 -10.23 -7.87
C LEU A 108 7.66 -11.71 -8.23
N ASP A 109 7.28 -12.51 -7.24
CA ASP A 109 7.00 -13.92 -7.45
C ASP A 109 5.77 -14.15 -8.36
N GLY A 110 5.54 -15.41 -8.77
CA GLY A 110 4.46 -15.76 -9.69
C GLY A 110 3.07 -15.36 -9.19
N LYS A 111 2.80 -15.45 -7.89
CA LYS A 111 1.47 -15.18 -7.34
C LYS A 111 1.20 -13.68 -7.24
N LEU A 112 2.14 -12.92 -6.69
CA LEU A 112 2.04 -11.47 -6.64
C LEU A 112 1.98 -10.90 -8.06
N LYS A 113 2.79 -11.42 -8.99
CA LYS A 113 2.76 -11.01 -10.40
C LYS A 113 1.38 -11.26 -11.03
N LEU A 114 0.69 -12.37 -10.76
CA LEU A 114 -0.63 -12.64 -11.32
C LEU A 114 -1.70 -11.63 -10.86
N ASN A 115 -1.62 -11.17 -9.61
CA ASN A 115 -2.59 -10.22 -9.04
C ASN A 115 -2.31 -8.76 -9.43
N MET A 116 -1.05 -8.40 -9.70
CA MET A 116 -0.66 -7.05 -10.14
C MET A 116 -0.91 -6.86 -11.64
N THR A 117 -2.17 -6.60 -12.00
CA THR A 117 -2.64 -6.53 -13.40
C THR A 117 -2.21 -5.26 -14.12
N VAL A 118 -2.08 -4.13 -13.43
CA VAL A 118 -1.60 -2.86 -13.96
C VAL A 118 -0.12 -2.70 -13.65
N ARG A 119 0.71 -2.43 -14.67
CA ARG A 119 2.16 -2.26 -14.49
C ARG A 119 2.68 -1.05 -15.25
N MET A 120 3.58 -0.31 -14.61
CA MET A 120 4.24 0.87 -15.16
C MET A 120 5.74 0.62 -15.12
N GLY A 121 6.33 0.31 -16.28
CA GLY A 121 7.76 0.09 -16.42
C GLY A 121 8.42 1.36 -16.93
N PHE A 122 9.06 2.13 -16.06
CA PHE A 122 10.01 3.16 -16.48
C PHE A 122 11.29 2.53 -17.01
N ARG A 123 12.24 3.35 -17.46
CA ARG A 123 13.50 2.87 -18.04
C ARG A 123 14.16 1.81 -17.16
N CYS A 124 14.27 0.60 -17.69
CA CYS A 124 14.93 -0.54 -17.05
C CYS A 124 16.39 -0.65 -17.52
N ALA A 125 17.24 -1.35 -16.75
CA ALA A 125 18.64 -1.51 -17.09
C ALA A 125 18.87 -2.46 -18.29
N ASP A 126 18.06 -3.51 -18.39
CA ASP A 126 18.14 -4.52 -19.45
C ASP A 126 16.77 -5.19 -19.68
N SER A 127 16.73 -6.05 -20.70
CA SER A 127 15.54 -6.82 -21.08
C SER A 127 15.11 -7.84 -20.01
N ILE A 128 16.01 -8.30 -19.16
CA ILE A 128 15.66 -9.22 -18.07
C ILE A 128 14.80 -8.48 -17.04
N ASN A 129 15.25 -7.30 -16.62
CA ASN A 129 14.54 -6.45 -15.66
C ASN A 129 13.17 -6.02 -16.21
N SER A 130 13.09 -5.63 -17.49
CA SER A 130 11.82 -5.23 -18.11
C SER A 130 10.81 -6.39 -18.20
N ASN A 131 11.29 -7.62 -18.45
CA ASN A 131 10.47 -8.83 -18.46
C ASN A 131 9.99 -9.26 -17.06
N ILE A 132 10.83 -9.09 -16.02
CA ILE A 132 10.44 -9.31 -14.62
C ILE A 132 9.26 -8.39 -14.28
N MET A 133 9.38 -7.10 -14.63
CA MET A 133 8.30 -6.11 -14.49
C MET A 133 7.10 -6.37 -15.41
N GLY A 134 7.20 -7.28 -16.38
CA GLY A 134 6.12 -7.58 -17.32
C GLY A 134 5.82 -6.43 -18.28
N THR A 135 6.82 -5.59 -18.56
CA THR A 135 6.77 -4.40 -19.40
C THR A 135 7.93 -4.42 -20.41
N PRO A 136 7.94 -5.38 -21.35
CA PRO A 136 9.02 -5.51 -22.33
C PRO A 136 9.17 -4.23 -23.18
N GLY A 137 10.40 -3.91 -23.58
CA GLY A 137 10.74 -2.65 -24.27
C GLY A 137 10.92 -1.45 -23.32
N ALA A 138 10.80 -1.66 -22.00
CA ALA A 138 11.12 -0.62 -21.02
C ALA A 138 12.64 -0.34 -20.94
N GLU A 139 13.48 -1.28 -21.35
CA GLU A 139 14.93 -1.14 -21.49
C GLU A 139 15.33 -0.16 -22.61
N ASP A 140 14.49 -0.04 -23.65
CA ASP A 140 14.73 0.81 -24.82
C ASP A 140 14.18 2.24 -24.64
N LEU A 141 13.73 2.59 -23.45
CA LEU A 141 13.23 3.94 -23.15
C LEU A 141 14.39 4.93 -23.02
N GLU A 142 14.33 6.00 -23.79
CA GLU A 142 15.45 6.95 -23.91
C GLU A 142 15.27 8.19 -23.04
N GLN A 143 14.04 8.67 -22.90
CA GLN A 143 13.75 9.94 -22.25
C GLN A 143 13.20 9.74 -20.84
N SER A 144 13.61 10.61 -19.92
CA SER A 144 13.09 10.62 -18.55
C SER A 144 11.56 10.78 -18.54
N GLY A 145 10.91 9.96 -17.73
CA GLY A 145 9.45 9.94 -17.62
C GLY A 145 8.74 9.11 -18.70
N GLN A 146 9.44 8.58 -19.72
CA GLN A 146 8.82 7.56 -20.57
C GLN A 146 8.59 6.28 -19.76
N MET A 147 7.48 5.61 -20.02
CA MET A 147 7.13 4.32 -19.44
C MET A 147 6.43 3.42 -20.44
N MET A 148 6.59 2.12 -20.26
CA MET A 148 5.73 1.10 -20.84
C MET A 148 4.59 0.81 -19.86
N LEU A 149 3.36 1.20 -20.23
CA LEU A 149 2.15 0.98 -19.45
C LEU A 149 1.43 -0.29 -19.92
N LYS A 150 1.26 -1.23 -19.00
CA LYS A 150 0.43 -2.44 -19.20
C LYS A 150 -0.89 -2.29 -18.45
N LEU A 151 -1.98 -2.15 -19.19
CA LEU A 151 -3.35 -2.04 -18.66
C LEU A 151 -4.34 -2.84 -19.53
N HIS A 152 -4.49 -2.45 -20.79
CA HIS A 152 -5.29 -3.13 -21.82
C HIS A 152 -4.40 -3.40 -23.04
N GLY A 153 -3.34 -4.17 -22.81
CA GLY A 153 -2.19 -4.23 -23.70
C GLY A 153 -1.07 -3.31 -23.24
N LEU A 154 0.00 -3.28 -24.03
CA LEU A 154 1.23 -2.58 -23.70
C LEU A 154 1.37 -1.33 -24.57
N LYS A 155 1.58 -0.17 -23.95
CA LYS A 155 1.70 1.12 -24.64
C LYS A 155 2.87 1.92 -24.09
N LYS A 156 3.63 2.56 -24.96
CA LYS A 156 4.61 3.58 -24.57
C LYS A 156 3.87 4.88 -24.25
N VAL A 157 4.13 5.46 -23.07
CA VAL A 157 3.47 6.66 -22.55
C VAL A 157 4.52 7.59 -21.94
N GLN A 158 4.32 8.90 -22.05
CA GLN A 158 5.11 9.89 -21.32
C GLN A 158 4.38 10.26 -20.02
N ALA A 159 5.03 10.04 -18.88
CA ALA A 159 4.53 10.50 -17.60
C ALA A 159 4.60 12.04 -17.50
N PRO A 160 3.58 12.69 -16.91
CA PRO A 160 3.65 14.11 -16.62
C PRO A 160 4.73 14.38 -15.58
N TYR A 161 5.50 15.45 -15.78
CA TYR A 161 6.45 15.92 -14.79
C TYR A 161 5.76 16.83 -13.78
N LEU A 162 5.94 16.54 -12.50
CA LEU A 162 5.47 17.38 -11.40
C LEU A 162 6.64 17.68 -10.47
N GLU A 163 7.03 18.95 -10.41
CA GLU A 163 8.06 19.41 -9.48
C GLU A 163 7.61 19.22 -8.04
N LEU A 164 8.55 18.82 -7.16
CA LEU A 164 8.26 18.58 -5.75
C LEU A 164 7.69 19.82 -5.03
N ASN A 165 8.19 21.02 -5.35
CA ASN A 165 7.69 22.26 -4.76
C ASN A 165 6.23 22.52 -5.17
N LYS A 166 5.89 22.27 -6.44
CA LYS A 166 4.52 22.37 -6.94
C LYS A 166 3.63 21.30 -6.31
N ALA A 167 4.12 20.07 -6.15
CA ALA A 167 3.39 19.02 -5.44
C ALA A 167 3.07 19.41 -4.00
N LYS A 168 4.05 19.98 -3.27
CA LYS A 168 3.87 20.50 -1.90
C LYS A 168 2.80 21.59 -1.84
N GLN A 169 2.81 22.54 -2.79
CA GLN A 169 1.78 23.58 -2.88
C GLN A 169 0.39 22.99 -3.15
N MET A 170 0.29 21.98 -4.03
CA MET A 170 -0.99 21.33 -4.36
C MET A 170 -1.62 20.61 -3.16
N ILE A 171 -0.80 20.06 -2.26
CA ILE A 171 -1.31 19.34 -1.07
C ILE A 171 -1.60 20.26 0.12
N GLU A 172 -1.13 21.52 0.10
CA GLU A 172 -1.24 22.45 1.23
C GLU A 172 -2.68 22.65 1.73
N PRO A 173 -3.70 22.85 0.86
CA PRO A 173 -5.10 22.99 1.30
C PRO A 173 -5.66 21.76 2.01
N TYR A 174 -4.97 20.61 1.92
CA TYR A 174 -5.37 19.35 2.53
C TYR A 174 -4.55 19.02 3.77
N ARG A 175 -3.60 19.87 4.18
CA ARG A 175 -2.80 19.61 5.38
C ARG A 175 -3.61 19.88 6.65
N VAL A 176 -3.40 19.03 7.63
CA VAL A 176 -4.00 19.10 8.96
C VAL A 176 -2.95 19.69 9.91
N PRO A 177 -3.33 20.64 10.80
CA PRO A 177 -2.45 21.17 11.83
C PRO A 177 -1.83 20.08 12.71
N LYS A 178 -0.66 20.37 13.30
CA LYS A 178 0.03 19.41 14.17
C LYS A 178 -0.73 19.14 15.48
N ASP A 179 -1.54 20.11 15.92
CA ASP A 179 -2.15 20.13 17.25
C ASP A 179 -3.55 19.50 17.32
N THR A 180 -4.05 18.94 16.23
CA THR A 180 -5.39 18.29 16.16
C THR A 180 -5.32 16.76 16.21
N VAL A 181 -4.18 16.17 16.55
CA VAL A 181 -4.06 14.72 16.79
C VAL A 181 -3.91 14.50 18.29
N GLU A 182 -5.03 14.36 19.00
CA GLU A 182 -5.03 13.63 20.25
C GLU A 182 -4.66 12.18 19.89
N LEU A 183 -3.39 11.83 20.09
CA LEU A 183 -3.02 10.42 20.20
C LEU A 183 -3.79 9.89 21.41
N PRO A 184 -4.60 8.83 21.29
CA PRO A 184 -5.10 8.16 22.49
C PRO A 184 -3.87 7.83 23.32
N SER A 185 -3.86 8.31 24.57
CA SER A 185 -2.83 7.93 25.53
C SER A 185 -2.74 6.41 25.51
N PRO A 186 -1.55 5.81 25.43
CA PRO A 186 -1.43 4.39 25.68
C PRO A 186 -1.89 4.17 27.12
N GLU A 187 -3.13 3.75 27.30
CA GLU A 187 -3.52 3.06 28.50
C GLU A 187 -2.55 1.88 28.58
N GLN A 188 -1.61 2.00 29.51
CA GLN A 188 -0.72 0.93 29.88
C GLN A 188 -1.62 -0.18 30.42
N GLU A 189 -2.06 -1.08 29.54
CA GLU A 189 -2.43 -2.42 29.96
C GLU A 189 -1.16 -3.01 30.59
N LYS A 190 -1.06 -2.84 31.91
CA LYS A 190 -0.15 -3.62 32.74
C LYS A 190 -0.58 -5.07 32.59
N LEU A 191 -0.04 -5.74 31.59
CA LEU A 191 -0.04 -7.20 31.53
C LEU A 191 0.59 -7.69 32.84
N PRO A 192 -0.13 -8.41 33.71
CA PRO A 192 0.49 -8.96 34.89
C PRO A 192 1.59 -9.92 34.43
N LEU A 193 2.81 -9.70 34.94
CA LEU A 193 3.94 -10.56 34.65
C LEU A 193 3.61 -11.96 35.19
N PHE A 194 3.40 -12.90 34.29
CA PHE A 194 3.08 -14.29 34.64
C PHE A 194 4.23 -14.86 35.49
N GLY A 195 3.96 -15.23 36.74
CA GLY A 195 4.91 -15.94 37.61
C GLY A 195 5.52 -15.16 38.78
N VAL A 196 5.04 -13.95 39.12
CA VAL A 196 5.44 -13.29 40.38
C VAL A 196 4.55 -13.81 41.51
N LEU A 197 5.11 -14.64 42.40
CA LEU A 197 4.51 -14.96 43.69
C LEU A 197 4.62 -13.71 44.56
N ASN A 198 3.49 -13.09 44.89
CA ASN A 198 3.47 -12.06 45.91
C ASN A 198 3.85 -12.73 47.24
N HIS A 199 4.99 -12.32 47.81
CA HIS A 199 5.23 -12.51 49.23
C HIS A 199 4.29 -11.54 49.96
N GLU A 200 3.22 -12.10 50.54
CA GLU A 200 2.39 -11.43 51.53
C GLU A 200 3.10 -11.49 52.90
N GLU A 201 3.21 -10.33 53.55
CA GLU A 201 3.07 -10.23 55.01
C GLU A 201 1.59 -10.09 55.35
#